data_AF-A0A932Y6G2-F1
#
_entry.id   AF-A0A932Y6G2-F1
#
_cell.length_a   1.000
_cell.length_b   1.000
_cell.length_c   1.000
_cell.angle_alpha   90.00
_cell.angle_beta   90.00
_cell.angle_gamma   90.00
#
_symmetry.space_group_name_H-M   'P 1'
#
loop_
_entity.id
_entity.type
_entity.pdbx_description
1 polymer ?
#
loop_
_entity_poly.entity_id
_entity_poly.type
_entity_poly.pdbx_seq_one_letter_code
_entity_poly.pdbx_strand_id
1 'polypeptide(L)'
;MAEKTMAFFFEKPTAIPGSAREPSTSKGFKFIPGQFIEIHLGKNQIYSFSLASSPKEKELVITTRMRPSKFKKALNKLKIGD
;
A
#
# COMPACT_ATOMS: atom_id res chain seq x y z
N MET A 1 -18.06 4.40 13.92
CA MET A 1 -16.64 3.97 14.02
C MET A 1 -16.56 2.53 13.53
N ALA A 2 -15.67 2.20 12.60
CA ALA A 2 -15.54 0.82 12.11
C ALA A 2 -14.70 0.00 13.09
N GLU A 3 -15.35 -0.50 14.15
CA GLU A 3 -14.76 -1.13 15.35
C GLU A 3 -13.86 -2.36 15.09
N LYS A 4 -13.82 -2.87 13.85
CA LYS A 4 -13.03 -4.03 13.44
C LYS A 4 -12.22 -3.78 12.17
N THR A 5 -11.84 -2.54 11.87
CA THR A 5 -11.04 -2.20 10.69
C THR A 5 -9.79 -1.43 11.11
N MET A 6 -8.65 -1.82 10.55
CA MET A 6 -7.37 -1.14 10.69
C MET A 6 -6.97 -0.55 9.34
N ALA A 7 -6.47 0.69 9.35
CA ALA A 7 -5.97 1.38 8.18
C ALA A 7 -4.45 1.48 8.23
N PHE A 8 -3.80 1.32 7.09
CA PHE A 8 -2.37 1.60 6.92
C PHE A 8 -2.22 2.67 5.85
N PHE A 9 -1.31 3.60 6.12
CA PHE A 9 -1.03 4.77 5.31
C PHE A 9 0.37 4.59 4.72
N PHE A 10 0.48 4.73 3.41
CA PHE A 10 1.73 4.65 2.67
C PHE A 10 1.90 5.94 1.88
N GLU A 11 3.13 6.43 1.80
CA GLU A 11 3.44 7.52 0.89
C GLU A 11 3.36 7.01 -0.55
N LYS A 12 2.87 7.87 -1.46
CA LYS A 12 2.89 7.53 -2.88
C LYS A 12 4.34 7.42 -3.36
N PRO A 13 4.68 6.37 -4.13
CA PRO A 13 6.02 6.28 -4.68
C PRO A 13 6.29 7.48 -5.58
N THR A 14 7.36 8.20 -5.26
CA THR A 14 7.94 9.22 -6.14
C THR A 14 8.73 8.50 -7.22
N ALA A 15 8.53 8.87 -8.48
CA ALA A 15 9.24 8.28 -9.60
C ALA A 15 10.75 8.30 -9.34
N ILE A 16 11.38 7.12 -9.35
CA ILE A 16 12.83 6.99 -9.15
C ILE A 16 13.46 7.20 -10.53
N PRO A 17 14.32 8.23 -10.73
CA PRO A 17 14.98 8.44 -12.01
C PRO A 17 15.82 7.20 -12.39
N GLY A 18 15.51 6.57 -13.52
CA GLY A 18 16.29 5.45 -14.08
C GLY A 18 15.80 4.04 -13.76
N SER A 19 14.66 3.86 -13.07
CA SER A 19 14.04 2.53 -12.91
C SER A 19 13.44 2.03 -14.24
N ALA A 20 13.97 0.92 -14.77
CA ALA A 20 13.53 0.29 -16.02
C ALA A 20 12.07 -0.23 -16.01
N ARG A 21 11.35 -0.11 -14.89
CA ARG A 21 9.94 -0.50 -14.74
C ARG A 21 8.96 0.68 -14.76
N GLU A 22 9.44 1.91 -14.87
CA GLU A 22 8.58 3.08 -15.01
C GLU A 22 8.84 3.78 -16.35
N PRO A 23 7.86 3.86 -17.25
CA PRO A 23 7.96 4.72 -18.41
C PRO A 23 8.00 6.16 -17.92
N SER A 24 9.21 6.72 -17.89
CA SER A 24 9.52 8.14 -18.03
C SER A 24 8.39 9.09 -17.61
N THR A 25 8.11 9.23 -16.32
CA THR A 25 7.22 10.29 -15.88
C THR A 25 7.70 10.92 -14.60
N SER A 26 8.16 12.16 -14.73
CA SER A 26 8.19 13.16 -13.66
C SER A 26 6.79 13.51 -13.12
N LYS A 27 5.81 12.59 -13.22
CA LYS A 27 4.42 12.72 -12.79
C LYS A 27 4.16 11.56 -11.84
N GLY A 28 4.01 11.86 -10.55
CA GLY A 28 3.91 10.87 -9.48
C GLY A 28 2.84 9.79 -9.67
N PHE A 29 2.92 8.75 -8.84
CA PHE A 29 2.07 7.56 -8.88
C PHE A 29 0.58 7.84 -9.12
N LYS A 30 0.01 7.21 -10.16
CA LYS A 30 -1.41 7.27 -10.51
C LYS A 30 -2.01 5.86 -10.53
N PHE A 31 -3.21 5.74 -9.98
CA PHE A 31 -4.01 4.51 -10.03
C PHE A 31 -5.46 4.84 -10.37
N ILE A 32 -6.18 3.86 -10.91
CA ILE A 32 -7.61 3.93 -11.23
C ILE A 32 -8.39 3.38 -10.02
N PRO A 33 -9.51 4.02 -9.60
CA PRO A 33 -10.36 3.47 -8.56
C PRO A 33 -10.77 2.02 -8.86
N GLY A 34 -10.68 1.15 -7.85
CA GLY A 34 -10.95 -0.28 -8.01
C GLY A 34 -9.72 -1.13 -8.32
N GLN A 35 -8.54 -0.52 -8.52
CA GLN A 35 -7.28 -1.26 -8.55
C GLN A 35 -6.88 -1.78 -7.16
N PHE A 36 -6.13 -2.87 -7.16
CA PHE A 36 -5.51 -3.46 -5.97
C PHE A 36 -3.99 -3.29 -6.02
N ILE A 37 -3.36 -3.28 -4.86
CA ILE A 37 -1.92 -3.35 -4.69
C ILE A 37 -1.54 -4.69 -4.08
N GLU A 38 -0.36 -5.18 -4.43
CA GLU A 38 0.24 -6.35 -3.78
C GLU A 38 1.31 -5.90 -2.81
N ILE A 39 1.20 -6.33 -1.56
CA ILE A 39 2.21 -6.09 -0.54
C ILE A 39 3.01 -7.38 -0.37
N HIS A 40 4.31 -7.26 -0.61
CA HIS A 40 5.28 -8.33 -0.47
C HIS A 40 6.02 -8.15 0.86
N LEU A 41 5.84 -9.06 1.80
CA LEU A 41 6.47 -9.02 3.11
C LEU A 41 7.45 -10.19 3.27
N GLY A 42 8.72 -9.95 2.97
CA GLY A 42 9.71 -11.01 2.84
C GLY A 42 9.46 -11.88 1.59
N LYS A 43 10.01 -13.10 1.57
CA LYS A 43 10.08 -13.92 0.33
C LYS A 43 8.76 -14.58 -0.10
N ASN A 44 7.85 -14.88 0.84
CA ASN A 44 6.69 -15.76 0.58
C ASN A 44 5.36 -15.20 1.10
N GLN A 45 5.30 -13.95 1.56
CA GLN A 45 4.05 -13.35 2.05
C GLN A 45 3.62 -12.27 1.07
N ILE A 46 2.78 -12.65 0.11
CA ILE A 46 2.22 -11.74 -0.89
C ILE A 46 0.72 -11.64 -0.61
N TYR A 47 0.23 -10.43 -0.43
CA TYR A 47 -1.18 -10.19 -0.14
C TYR A 47 -1.69 -9.00 -0.95
N SER A 48 -2.80 -9.22 -1.65
CA SER A 48 -3.46 -8.19 -2.44
C SER A 48 -4.48 -7.41 -1.59
N PHE A 49 -4.44 -6.09 -1.68
CA PHE A 49 -5.35 -5.18 -0.99
C PHE A 49 -5.95 -4.18 -1.95
N SER A 50 -7.22 -3.85 -1.78
CA SER A 50 -7.83 -2.72 -2.46
C SER A 50 -7.35 -1.42 -1.84
N LEU A 51 -7.10 -0.41 -2.69
CA LEU A 51 -6.84 0.95 -2.24
C LEU A 51 -8.15 1.59 -1.76
N ALA A 52 -8.16 2.06 -0.53
CA ALA A 52 -9.28 2.79 0.08
C ALA A 52 -9.16 4.30 -0.15
N SER A 53 -7.96 4.81 -0.46
CA SER A 53 -7.70 6.20 -0.77
C SER A 53 -8.16 6.61 -2.17
N SER A 54 -8.47 7.91 -2.34
CA SER A 54 -8.73 8.49 -3.65
C SER A 54 -7.46 8.57 -4.50
N PRO A 55 -7.52 8.42 -5.83
CA PRO A 55 -6.37 8.67 -6.71
C PRO A 55 -5.73 10.05 -6.54
N LYS A 56 -6.49 11.04 -6.04
CA LYS A 56 -6.03 12.41 -5.81
C LYS A 56 -5.43 12.64 -4.42
N GLU A 57 -5.60 11.72 -3.47
CA GLU A 57 -4.99 11.86 -2.14
C GLU A 57 -3.47 11.77 -2.23
N LYS A 58 -2.77 12.35 -1.25
CA LYS A 58 -1.30 12.31 -1.21
C LYS A 58 -0.78 10.96 -0.75
N GLU A 59 -1.56 10.26 0.05
CA GLU A 59 -1.23 8.97 0.64
C GLU A 59 -2.04 7.85 -0.01
N LEU A 60 -1.45 6.67 -0.05
CA LEU A 60 -2.14 5.43 -0.36
C LEU A 60 -2.63 4.82 0.95
N VAL A 61 -3.94 4.61 1.04
CA VAL A 61 -4.55 4.00 2.22
C VAL A 61 -5.05 2.63 1.86
N ILE A 62 -4.65 1.62 2.65
CA ILE A 62 -5.30 0.32 2.65
C ILE A 62 -6.05 0.11 3.95
N THR A 63 -7.19 -0.56 3.86
CA THR A 63 -7.99 -0.92 5.03
C THR A 63 -8.17 -2.42 5.09
N THR A 64 -7.97 -3.01 6.27
CA THR A 64 -8.16 -4.45 6.48
C THR A 64 -8.90 -4.73 7.77
N ARG A 65 -9.69 -5.82 7.82
CA ARG A 65 -10.38 -6.23 9.04
C ARG A 65 -9.40 -6.60 10.14
N MET A 66 -9.67 -6.25 11.39
CA MET A 66 -8.93 -6.71 12.57
C MET A 66 -9.23 -8.20 12.81
N ARG A 67 -8.48 -9.05 12.12
CA ARG A 67 -8.41 -10.49 12.37
C ARG A 67 -6.94 -10.87 12.49
N PRO A 68 -6.53 -11.63 13.52
CA PRO A 68 -5.15 -12.04 13.64
C PRO A 68 -4.75 -12.89 12.42
N SER A 69 -3.74 -12.43 11.67
CA SER A 69 -3.06 -13.19 10.63
C SER A 69 -1.55 -13.00 10.75
N LYS A 70 -0.77 -13.98 10.27
CA LYS A 70 0.71 -13.90 10.29
C LYS A 70 1.19 -12.62 9.57
N PHE A 71 0.57 -12.29 8.43
CA PHE A 71 0.83 -11.07 7.68
C PHE A 71 0.57 -9.79 8.47
N LYS A 72 -0.60 -9.64 9.12
CA LYS A 72 -0.92 -8.43 9.88
C LYS A 72 -0.04 -8.25 11.10
N LYS A 73 0.35 -9.35 11.75
CA LYS A 73 1.33 -9.31 12.85
C LYS A 73 2.70 -8.84 12.36
N ALA A 74 3.10 -9.20 11.15
CA ALA A 74 4.36 -8.76 10.57
C ALA A 74 4.27 -7.31 10.06
N LEU A 75 3.17 -6.91 9.43
CA LEU A 75 2.90 -5.53 9.01
C LEU A 75 2.87 -4.57 10.20
N ASN A 76 2.26 -4.97 11.33
CA ASN A 76 2.22 -4.16 12.55
C ASN A 76 3.56 -4.10 13.32
N LYS A 77 4.56 -4.90 12.90
CA LYS A 77 5.93 -4.82 13.43
C LYS A 77 6.82 -3.88 12.62
N LEU A 78 6.39 -3.49 11.43
CA LEU A 78 7.11 -2.52 10.61
C LEU A 78 7.10 -1.17 11.31
N LYS A 79 8.24 -0.49 11.28
CA LYS A 79 8.34 0.88 11.73
C LYS A 79 7.84 1.80 10.63
N ILE A 80 7.41 2.99 11.01
CA ILE A 80 7.10 4.04 10.04
C ILE A 80 8.38 4.30 9.23
N GLY A 81 8.29 4.15 7.91
CA GLY A 81 9.41 4.35 6.97
C GLY A 81 10.11 3.08 6.49
N ASP A 82 9.75 1.88 7.00
CA ASP A 82 10.13 0.59 6.40
C ASP A 82 9.34 0.31 5.10
#